data_AF-A0A2N2BP94-F1
#
_entry.id   AF-A0A2N2BP94-F1
#
_cell.length_a   1.000
_cell.length_b   1.000
_cell.length_c   1.000
_cell.angle_alpha   90.00
_cell.angle_beta   90.00
_cell.angle_gamma   90.00
#
_symmetry.space_group_name_H-M   'P 1'
#
loop_
_entity.id
_entity.type
_entity.pdbx_description
1 polymer ?
#
loop_
_entity_poly.entity_id
_entity_poly.type
_entity_poly.pdbx_seq_one_letter_code
_entity_poly.pdbx_strand_id
1 'polypeptide(L)' 'TMDGCAKYCAKKSVEETGGIVVKSHKVPDFMKAHRGEEHGSGTALTDDGWKYADQLAEILVADVKEIKAGVN' A
#
# COMPACT_ATOMS: atom_id res chain seq x y z
N THR A 1 -4.41 -6.26 1.90
CA THR A 1 -5.20 -5.01 1.90
C THR A 1 -4.27 -3.82 1.92
N MET A 2 -4.52 -2.84 1.05
CA MET A 2 -3.86 -1.53 1.12
C MET A 2 -4.80 -0.55 1.80
N ASP A 3 -4.29 0.20 2.77
CA ASP A 3 -5.05 1.28 3.40
C ASP A 3 -4.40 2.63 3.08
N GLY A 4 -5.19 3.51 2.47
CA GLY A 4 -4.78 4.88 2.16
C GLY A 4 -4.74 5.80 3.38
N CYS A 5 -5.36 5.40 4.50
CA CYS A 5 -5.44 6.23 5.70
C CYS A 5 -4.59 5.68 6.86
N ALA A 6 -4.15 6.57 7.75
CA ALA A 6 -3.39 6.19 8.95
C ALA A 6 -4.20 5.33 9.95
N LYS A 7 -5.53 5.22 9.77
CA LYS A 7 -6.45 4.61 10.74
C LYS A 7 -6.65 3.11 10.55
N TYR A 8 -6.11 2.51 9.48
CA TYR A 8 -6.23 1.09 9.18
C TYR A 8 -7.69 0.60 9.07
N CYS A 9 -8.61 1.46 8.63
CA CYS A 9 -10.03 1.10 8.51
C CYS A 9 -10.22 -0.14 7.61
N ALA A 10 -9.50 -0.22 6.49
CA ALA A 10 -9.65 -1.35 5.57
C ALA A 10 -9.14 -2.66 6.17
N LYS A 11 -8.02 -2.63 6.93
CA LYS A 11 -7.52 -3.82 7.64
C LYS A 11 -8.52 -4.26 8.72
N LYS A 12 -8.97 -3.32 9.56
CA LYS A 12 -9.89 -3.59 10.67
C LYS A 12 -11.19 -4.21 10.19
N SER A 13 -11.81 -3.65 9.14
CA SER A 13 -13.05 -4.21 8.60
C SER A 13 -12.89 -5.64 8.07
N VAL A 14 -11.74 -5.99 7.49
CA VAL A 14 -11.46 -7.37 7.06
C VAL A 14 -11.30 -8.30 8.26
N GLU A 15 -10.58 -7.87 9.29
CA GLU A 15 -10.39 -8.68 10.51
C GLU A 15 -11.72 -8.84 11.29
N GLU A 16 -12.53 -7.79 11.39
CA GLU A 16 -13.84 -7.82 12.07
C GLU A 16 -14.86 -8.74 11.38
N THR A 17 -14.75 -8.92 10.07
CA THR A 17 -15.61 -9.84 9.30
C THR A 17 -15.08 -11.28 9.28
N GLY A 18 -14.01 -11.56 10.04
CA GLY A 18 -13.41 -12.89 10.16
C GLY A 18 -12.36 -13.23 9.09
N GLY A 19 -11.94 -12.23 8.30
CA GLY A 19 -10.85 -12.40 7.32
C GLY A 19 -9.48 -12.47 7.98
N ILE A 20 -8.55 -13.19 7.36
CA ILE A 20 -7.15 -13.29 7.80
C ILE A 20 -6.30 -12.34 6.95
N VAL A 21 -5.69 -11.34 7.60
CA VAL A 21 -4.75 -10.41 6.95
C VAL A 21 -3.32 -10.87 7.20
N VAL A 22 -2.70 -11.50 6.19
CA VAL A 22 -1.32 -11.99 6.26
C VAL A 22 -0.26 -10.88 6.20
N LYS A 23 -0.54 -9.78 5.48
CA LYS A 23 0.35 -8.61 5.37
C LYS A 23 -0.48 -7.36 5.05
N SER A 24 -0.04 -6.19 5.52
CA SER A 24 -0.75 -4.91 5.33
C SER A 24 0.22 -3.73 5.22
N HIS A 25 -0.13 -2.77 4.36
CA HIS A 25 0.67 -1.58 4.06
C HIS A 25 -0.11 -0.31 4.38
N LYS A 26 0.60 0.70 4.90
CA LYS A 26 0.09 2.06 5.05
C LYS A 26 0.73 2.96 4.01
N VAL A 27 -0.07 3.47 3.09
CA VAL A 27 0.39 4.42 2.07
C VAL A 27 1.15 5.61 2.68
N PRO A 28 0.70 6.22 3.81
CA PRO A 28 1.46 7.31 4.44
C PRO A 28 2.88 6.95 4.89
N ASP A 29 3.17 5.69 5.23
CA ASP A 29 4.52 5.29 5.63
C ASP A 29 5.47 5.28 4.43
N PHE A 30 4.98 4.94 3.24
CA PHE A 30 5.73 5.03 1.98
C PHE A 30 5.86 6.48 1.52
N MET A 31 4.81 7.30 1.67
CA MET A 31 4.86 8.72 1.27
C MET A 31 5.90 9.55 2.03
N LYS A 32 6.34 9.12 3.22
CA LYS A 32 7.38 9.83 4.00
C LYS A 32 8.70 9.97 3.23
N ALA A 33 9.06 8.98 2.42
CA ALA A 33 10.26 9.00 1.60
C ALA A 33 10.16 9.95 0.39
N HIS A 34 8.93 10.27 -0.03
CA HIS A 34 8.60 11.10 -1.19
C HIS A 34 8.10 12.49 -0.78
N ARG A 35 8.52 12.96 0.41
CA ARG A 35 8.03 14.22 0.96
C ARG A 35 8.50 15.39 0.09
N GLY A 36 7.55 16.10 -0.50
CA GLY A 36 7.81 17.26 -1.38
C GLY A 36 7.57 16.98 -2.85
N GLU A 37 7.33 15.72 -3.24
CA GLU A 37 6.88 15.38 -4.59
C GLU A 37 5.39 15.68 -4.76
N GLU A 38 5.04 16.20 -5.93
CA GLU A 38 3.64 16.43 -6.32
C GLU A 38 3.10 15.17 -6.99
N HIS A 39 2.28 14.40 -6.29
CA HIS A 39 1.75 13.12 -6.78
C HIS A 39 0.40 13.27 -7.51
N GLY A 40 -0.12 14.49 -7.61
CA GLY A 40 -1.45 14.79 -8.15
C GLY A 40 -2.56 14.67 -7.11
N SER A 41 -3.71 14.15 -7.54
CA SER A 41 -4.97 14.12 -6.80
C SER A 41 -5.61 12.73 -6.85
N GLY A 42 -6.68 12.53 -6.06
CA GLY A 42 -7.40 11.25 -6.02
C GLY A 42 -8.05 10.82 -7.35
N THR A 43 -8.18 11.71 -8.33
CA THR A 43 -8.77 11.41 -9.65
C THR A 43 -7.78 11.53 -10.81
N ALA A 44 -6.58 12.07 -10.57
CA ALA A 44 -5.56 12.25 -11.60
C ALA A 44 -4.17 12.31 -10.95
N LEU A 45 -3.28 11.43 -11.38
CA LEU A 45 -1.88 11.40 -10.94
C LEU A 45 -1.00 12.21 -11.89
N THR A 46 0.02 12.85 -11.34
CA THR A 46 1.14 13.43 -12.09
C THR A 46 2.13 12.32 -12.50
N ASP A 47 3.16 12.68 -13.26
CA ASP A 47 4.24 11.75 -13.62
C ASP A 47 4.93 11.18 -12.37
N ASP A 48 5.17 12.00 -11.36
CA ASP A 48 5.76 11.55 -10.09
C ASP A 48 4.77 10.69 -9.30
N GLY A 49 3.47 10.99 -9.37
CA GLY A 49 2.41 10.13 -8.82
C GLY A 49 2.39 8.74 -9.44
N TRP A 50 2.56 8.64 -10.76
CA TRP A 50 2.66 7.36 -11.45
C TRP A 50 3.95 6.59 -11.11
N LYS A 51 5.11 7.26 -11.08
CA LYS A 51 6.37 6.65 -10.66
C LYS A 51 6.29 6.10 -9.23
N TYR A 52 5.69 6.86 -8.32
CA TYR A 52 5.45 6.42 -6.94
C TYR A 52 4.54 5.18 -6.90
N ALA A 53 3.46 5.18 -7.69
CA ALA A 53 2.56 4.03 -7.76
C ALA A 53 3.26 2.77 -8.29
N ASP A 54 4.12 2.90 -9.29
CA ASP A 54 4.91 1.79 -9.83
C ASP A 54 5.89 1.24 -8.78
N GLN A 55 6.61 2.11 -8.07
CA GLN A 55 7.50 1.70 -6.98
C GLN A 55 6.75 0.96 -5.86
N LEU A 56 5.57 1.46 -5.48
CA LEU A 56 4.75 0.78 -4.49
C LEU A 56 4.26 -0.59 -5.00
N ALA A 57 3.91 -0.70 -6.28
CA ALA A 57 3.51 -1.96 -6.90
C ALA A 57 4.63 -3.00 -6.87
N GLU A 58 5.88 -2.62 -7.12
CA GLU A 58 7.02 -3.54 -7.05
C GLU A 58 7.20 -4.16 -5.66
N ILE A 59 7.07 -3.35 -4.60
CA ILE A 59 7.13 -3.82 -3.21
C ILE A 59 6.04 -4.86 -2.95
N LEU A 60 4.81 -4.58 -3.38
CA LEU A 60 3.68 -5.50 -3.22
C LEU A 60 3.89 -6.80 -3.99
N VAL A 61 4.49 -6.74 -5.18
CA VAL A 61 4.82 -7.95 -5.96
C VAL A 61 5.84 -8.81 -5.23
N ALA A 62 6.87 -8.21 -4.62
CA ALA A 62 7.85 -8.95 -3.81
C ALA A 62 7.16 -9.63 -2.62
N ASP A 63 6.32 -8.91 -1.90
CA ASP A 63 5.58 -9.43 -0.76
C ASP A 63 4.66 -10.60 -1.12
N VAL A 64 3.94 -10.50 -2.24
CA VAL A 64 3.09 -11.59 -2.71
C VAL A 64 3.92 -12.82 -3.09
N LYS A 65 5.12 -12.65 -3.64
CA LYS A 65 6.02 -13.77 -3.94
C LYS A 65 6.52 -14.44 -2.65
N GLU A 66 6.91 -13.67 -1.64
CA GLU A 66 7.33 -14.20 -0.33
C GLU A 66 6.21 -15.02 0.33
N ILE A 67 5.00 -14.45 0.38
CA ILE A 67 3.81 -15.10 0.94
C ILE A 67 3.52 -16.41 0.18
N LYS A 68 3.59 -16.39 -1.16
CA LYS A 68 3.37 -17.59 -1.98
C LYS A 68 4.45 -18.66 -1.77
N ALA A 69 5.67 -18.26 -1.47
CA ALA A 69 6.77 -19.18 -1.18
C ALA A 69 6.67 -19.83 0.22
N GLY A 70 5.69 -19.42 1.04
CA GLY A 70 5.53 -19.92 2.41
C GLY A 70 6.57 -19.36 3.38
N VAL A 71 7.29 -18.32 2.98
CA VAL A 71 8.22 -17.59 3.83
C VAL A 71 7.40 -16.52 4.56
N ASN A 72 6.84 -16.90 5.71
CA ASN A 72 6.21 -15.98 6.66
C ASN A 72 7.05 -15.91 7.92
#